data_AF-A0A9D5GMV1-F1
#
_entry.id   AF-A0A9D5GMV1-F1
#
_cell.length_a   1.000
_cell.length_b   1.000
_cell.length_c   1.000
_cell.angle_alpha   90.00
_cell.angle_beta   90.00
_cell.angle_gamma   90.00
#
_symmetry.space_group_name_H-M   'P 1'
#
loop_
_entity.id
_entity.type
_entity.pdbx_description
1 polymer ?
#
loop_
_entity_poly.entity_id
_entity_poly.type
_entity_poly.pdbx_seq_one_letter_code
_entity_poly.pdbx_strand_id
1 'polypeptide(L)'
;MAVAAMLALTPQVLATDITDIGFVDQAAIGSLKPFQDAQAQFAQARDQLSKQFQSAIKGKSRADEQRIFNDFNGRASAKQHDIFGPLLARTQIAIAAVAANKNLSVVVDKQIIIVGGQDITKDVINMLNQPGQLVPPVNTPPPSEVGLVDQQQINSLPKVKKANADFLQARQALQSQLNGQLAGKTADQQKPIIASFNQQLSDQQKKLLQPIVDATEKAISNTAKSKNLLLVIDATNRVYGGTDVTADVVRALQ
;
A
#
# COMPACT_ATOMS: atom_id res chain seq x y z
N MET A 1 68.03 -6.77 4.30
CA MET A 1 67.13 -5.69 4.75
C MET A 1 66.57 -4.99 3.52
N ALA A 2 65.33 -5.30 3.15
CA ALA A 2 64.40 -4.42 2.41
C ALA A 2 63.10 -5.22 2.26
N VAL A 3 62.20 -5.06 3.23
CA VAL A 3 60.85 -5.62 3.20
C VAL A 3 60.01 -4.70 2.31
N ALA A 4 59.58 -5.21 1.16
CA ALA A 4 58.63 -4.52 0.29
C ALA A 4 57.22 -4.70 0.85
N ALA A 5 56.66 -3.62 1.40
CA ALA A 5 55.27 -3.58 1.86
C ALA A 5 54.33 -3.47 0.65
N MET A 6 53.59 -4.55 0.36
CA MET A 6 52.38 -4.49 -0.47
C MET A 6 51.32 -3.66 0.25
N LEU A 7 50.99 -2.49 -0.29
CA LEU A 7 49.77 -1.76 0.05
C LEU A 7 48.58 -2.48 -0.60
N ALA A 8 47.90 -3.33 0.18
CA ALA A 8 46.57 -3.81 -0.15
C ALA A 8 45.57 -2.66 0.06
N LEU A 9 45.16 -2.01 -1.03
CA LEU A 9 43.98 -1.15 -1.04
C LEU A 9 42.74 -2.04 -0.97
N THR A 10 42.27 -2.34 0.25
CA THR A 10 40.92 -2.87 0.42
C THR A 10 39.93 -1.74 0.13
N PRO A 11 38.96 -1.89 -0.79
CA PRO A 11 37.87 -0.93 -0.89
C PRO A 11 37.06 -1.03 0.41
N GLN A 12 37.17 0.00 1.25
CA GLN A 12 36.22 0.23 2.32
C GLN A 12 34.91 0.60 1.65
N VAL A 13 34.02 -0.38 1.47
CA VAL A 13 32.60 -0.11 1.26
C VAL A 13 32.13 0.50 2.58
N LEU A 14 32.17 1.83 2.66
CA LEU A 14 31.43 2.57 3.68
C LEU A 14 29.99 2.12 3.50
N ALA A 15 29.44 1.44 4.50
CA ALA A 15 28.00 1.43 4.68
C ALA A 15 27.63 2.91 4.85
N THR A 16 27.23 3.56 3.76
CA THR A 16 26.63 4.88 3.82
C THR A 16 25.43 4.72 4.74
N ASP A 17 25.49 5.36 5.91
CA ASP A 17 24.34 5.45 6.79
C ASP A 17 23.16 5.86 5.93
N ILE A 18 22.13 5.00 5.84
CA ILE A 18 20.93 5.27 5.05
C ILE A 18 20.14 6.34 5.80
N THR A 19 20.61 7.58 5.74
CA THR A 19 20.07 8.75 6.46
C THR A 19 18.99 9.47 5.66
N ASP A 20 18.80 9.12 4.39
CA ASP A 20 17.88 9.76 3.46
C ASP A 20 16.47 9.12 3.44
N ILE A 21 16.25 8.08 4.25
CA ILE A 21 14.93 7.47 4.46
C ILE A 21 14.28 8.06 5.71
N GLY A 22 13.13 8.71 5.54
CA GLY A 22 12.25 9.12 6.63
C GLY A 22 11.06 8.21 6.83
N PHE A 23 10.43 8.32 8.00
CA PHE A 23 9.10 7.80 8.21
C PHE A 23 8.24 8.77 9.03
N VAL A 24 6.93 8.64 8.85
CA VAL A 24 5.94 9.49 9.51
C VAL A 24 4.80 8.64 10.06
N ASP A 25 4.36 8.96 11.26
CA ASP A 25 3.17 8.37 11.88
C ASP A 25 1.91 9.09 11.38
N GLN A 26 1.27 8.53 10.34
CA GLN A 26 0.04 9.10 9.81
C GLN A 26 -1.13 9.00 10.79
N ALA A 27 -1.13 8.03 11.71
CA ALA A 27 -2.13 7.94 12.76
C ALA A 27 -2.00 9.09 13.77
N ALA A 28 -0.78 9.47 14.14
CA ALA A 28 -0.53 10.64 14.97
C ALA A 28 -1.02 11.93 14.28
N ILE A 29 -0.77 12.09 12.97
CA ILE A 29 -1.28 13.24 12.20
C ILE A 29 -2.82 13.23 12.13
N GLY A 30 -3.42 12.08 11.85
CA GLY A 30 -4.89 11.92 11.80
C GLY A 30 -5.56 12.16 13.16
N SER A 31 -4.82 12.07 14.26
CA SER A 31 -5.32 12.37 15.60
C SER A 31 -5.33 13.87 15.94
N LEU A 32 -4.77 14.74 15.09
CA LEU A 32 -4.74 16.18 15.34
C LEU A 32 -6.16 16.78 15.32
N LYS A 33 -6.37 17.82 16.12
CA LYS A 33 -7.67 18.50 16.28
C LYS A 33 -8.35 18.88 14.95
N PRO A 34 -7.66 19.42 13.92
CA PRO A 34 -8.28 19.70 12.63
C PRO A 34 -8.88 18.46 11.94
N PHE A 35 -8.23 17.30 12.06
CA PHE A 35 -8.73 16.03 11.51
C PHE A 35 -9.90 15.48 12.33
N GLN A 36 -9.86 15.62 13.66
CA GLN A 36 -10.99 15.27 14.53
C GLN A 36 -12.21 16.13 14.22
N ASP A 37 -12.03 17.43 14.01
CA ASP A 37 -13.10 18.36 13.64
C ASP A 37 -13.68 18.04 12.26
N ALA A 38 -12.82 17.75 11.28
CA ALA A 38 -13.23 17.27 9.97
C ALA A 38 -14.04 15.98 10.05
N GLN A 39 -13.63 15.03 10.88
CA GLN A 39 -14.36 13.77 11.09
C GLN A 39 -15.74 14.02 11.69
N ALA A 40 -15.87 14.91 12.67
CA ALA A 40 -17.15 15.29 13.25
C ALA A 40 -18.05 16.00 12.23
N GLN A 41 -17.51 16.92 11.44
CA GLN A 41 -18.24 17.61 10.37
C GLN A 41 -18.73 16.64 9.30
N PHE A 42 -17.91 15.66 8.91
CA PHE A 42 -18.29 14.66 7.92
C PHE A 42 -19.37 13.72 8.46
N ALA A 43 -19.27 13.27 9.72
CA ALA A 43 -20.31 12.46 10.36
C ALA A 43 -21.67 13.20 10.37
N GLN A 44 -21.68 14.47 10.78
CA GLN A 44 -22.88 15.30 10.74
C GLN A 44 -23.45 15.44 9.32
N ALA A 45 -22.59 15.65 8.33
CA ALA A 45 -23.02 15.74 6.93
C ALA A 45 -23.61 14.40 6.43
N ARG A 46 -23.05 13.26 6.81
CA ARG A 46 -23.60 11.93 6.49
C ARG A 46 -24.96 11.70 7.11
N ASP A 47 -25.15 12.09 8.36
CA ASP A 47 -26.45 11.97 9.04
C ASP A 47 -27.53 12.81 8.35
N GLN A 48 -27.18 14.03 7.92
CA GLN A 48 -28.07 14.89 7.16
C GLN A 48 -28.41 14.30 5.78
N LEU A 49 -27.40 13.80 5.06
CA LEU A 49 -27.59 13.13 3.78
C LEU A 49 -28.47 11.88 3.91
N SER A 50 -28.29 11.08 4.97
CA SER A 50 -29.11 9.89 5.24
C SER A 50 -30.59 10.25 5.43
N LYS A 51 -30.90 11.30 6.20
CA LYS A 51 -32.28 11.78 6.40
C LYS A 51 -32.91 12.28 5.10
N GLN A 52 -32.13 13.01 4.31
CA GLN A 52 -32.56 13.49 2.99
C GLN A 52 -32.81 12.33 2.03
N PHE A 53 -31.94 11.32 2.02
CA PHE A 53 -32.09 10.11 1.20
C PHE A 53 -33.39 9.37 1.54
N GLN A 54 -33.60 9.07 2.83
CA GLN A 54 -34.82 8.39 3.30
C GLN A 54 -36.09 9.13 2.92
N SER A 55 -36.05 10.46 2.90
CA SER A 55 -37.18 11.29 2.48
C SER A 55 -37.37 11.27 0.96
N ALA A 56 -36.28 11.28 0.20
CA ALA A 56 -36.29 11.31 -1.26
C ALA A 56 -36.81 10.01 -1.90
N ILE A 57 -36.59 8.85 -1.27
CA ILE A 57 -37.02 7.55 -1.80
C ILE A 57 -38.48 7.19 -1.47
N LYS A 58 -39.15 7.91 -0.56
CA LYS A 58 -40.54 7.59 -0.18
C LYS A 58 -41.48 7.66 -1.38
N GLY A 59 -42.18 6.55 -1.63
CA GLY A 59 -43.16 6.44 -2.72
C GLY A 59 -42.55 6.54 -4.12
N LYS A 60 -41.25 6.27 -4.28
CA LYS A 60 -40.56 6.27 -5.57
C LYS A 60 -40.50 4.88 -6.19
N SER A 61 -40.29 4.85 -7.50
CA SER A 61 -40.07 3.60 -8.23
C SER A 61 -38.64 3.08 -8.02
N ARG A 62 -38.41 1.79 -8.26
CA ARG A 62 -37.08 1.17 -8.15
C ARG A 62 -36.02 1.82 -9.06
N ALA A 63 -36.43 2.32 -10.23
CA ALA A 63 -35.53 3.03 -11.14
C ALA A 63 -35.12 4.41 -10.59
N ASP A 64 -36.08 5.11 -9.96
CA ASP A 64 -35.81 6.40 -9.31
C ASP A 64 -34.95 6.24 -8.06
N GLU A 65 -35.18 5.19 -7.27
CA GLU A 65 -34.36 4.86 -6.09
C GLU A 65 -32.89 4.66 -6.46
N GLN A 66 -32.60 3.91 -7.54
CA GLN A 66 -31.22 3.69 -7.97
C GLN A 66 -30.52 4.99 -8.38
N ARG A 67 -31.23 5.88 -9.09
CA ARG A 67 -30.70 7.18 -9.49
C ARG A 67 -30.47 8.09 -8.28
N ILE A 68 -31.41 8.12 -7.33
CA ILE A 68 -31.28 8.87 -6.07
C ILE A 68 -30.08 8.33 -5.27
N PHE A 69 -29.92 7.02 -5.17
CA PHE A 69 -28.78 6.42 -4.47
C PHE A 69 -27.43 6.86 -5.06
N ASN A 70 -27.30 6.83 -6.38
CA ASN A 70 -26.09 7.28 -7.07
C ASN A 70 -25.79 8.77 -6.83
N ASP A 71 -26.80 9.63 -6.87
CA ASP A 71 -26.66 11.07 -6.56
C ASP A 71 -26.16 11.29 -5.13
N PHE A 72 -26.77 10.62 -4.15
CA PHE A 72 -26.39 10.76 -2.75
C PHE A 72 -24.99 10.23 -2.47
N ASN A 73 -24.56 9.15 -3.12
CA ASN A 73 -23.18 8.67 -3.04
C ASN A 73 -22.20 9.70 -3.60
N GLY A 74 -22.53 10.32 -4.74
CA GLY A 74 -21.74 11.40 -5.33
C GLY A 74 -21.61 12.60 -4.38
N ARG A 75 -22.72 13.03 -3.77
CA ARG A 75 -22.72 14.13 -2.79
C ARG A 75 -21.92 13.81 -1.53
N ALA A 76 -22.01 12.57 -1.02
CA ALA A 76 -21.22 12.13 0.12
C ALA A 76 -19.72 12.13 -0.21
N SER A 77 -19.33 11.64 -1.39
CA SER A 77 -17.95 11.66 -1.86
C SER A 77 -17.42 13.09 -2.03
N ALA A 78 -18.19 13.98 -2.65
CA ALA A 78 -17.82 15.39 -2.80
C ALA A 78 -17.63 16.05 -1.43
N LYS A 79 -18.55 15.81 -0.48
CA LYS A 79 -18.45 16.36 0.86
C LYS A 79 -17.23 15.84 1.63
N GLN A 80 -16.88 14.57 1.45
CA GLN A 80 -15.65 14.02 2.01
C GLN A 80 -14.42 14.74 1.44
N HIS A 81 -14.35 14.90 0.11
CA HIS A 81 -13.26 15.60 -0.54
C HIS A 81 -13.14 17.06 -0.08
N ASP A 82 -14.25 17.79 0.03
CA ASP A 82 -14.24 19.19 0.45
C ASP A 82 -13.74 19.38 1.90
N ILE A 83 -14.10 18.44 2.79
CA ILE A 83 -13.71 18.49 4.20
C ILE A 83 -12.26 18.07 4.39
N PHE A 84 -11.83 16.95 3.79
CA PHE A 84 -10.51 16.36 4.05
C PHE A 84 -9.44 16.82 3.05
N GLY A 85 -9.81 17.17 1.82
CA GLY A 85 -8.88 17.53 0.75
C GLY A 85 -7.88 18.62 1.14
N PRO A 86 -8.33 19.77 1.70
CA PRO A 86 -7.41 20.82 2.15
C PRO A 86 -6.47 20.37 3.28
N LEU A 87 -6.94 19.52 4.19
CA LEU A 87 -6.12 18.98 5.29
C LEU A 87 -5.06 18.02 4.74
N LEU A 88 -5.44 17.11 3.85
CA LEU A 88 -4.53 16.16 3.21
C LEU A 88 -3.48 16.88 2.35
N ALA A 89 -3.90 17.88 1.56
CA ALA A 89 -2.98 18.70 0.77
C ALA A 89 -1.97 19.43 1.66
N ARG A 90 -2.43 20.02 2.78
CA ARG A 90 -1.56 20.69 3.74
C ARG A 90 -0.56 19.71 4.39
N THR A 91 -1.02 18.52 4.76
CA THR A 91 -0.16 17.43 5.27
C THR A 91 0.90 17.02 4.26
N GLN A 92 0.51 16.84 2.99
CA GLN A 92 1.47 16.48 1.94
C GLN A 92 2.56 17.54 1.76
N ILE A 93 2.19 18.82 1.79
CA ILE A 93 3.13 19.93 1.68
C ILE A 93 4.06 19.95 2.91
N ALA A 94 3.52 19.76 4.12
CA ALA A 94 4.32 19.71 5.34
C ALA A 94 5.37 18.60 5.30
N ILE A 95 4.97 17.39 4.87
CA ILE A 95 5.86 16.24 4.72
C ILE A 95 6.94 16.53 3.68
N ALA A 96 6.55 17.06 2.52
CA ALA A 96 7.50 17.42 1.47
C ALA A 96 8.51 18.47 1.92
N ALA A 97 8.08 19.51 2.65
CA ALA A 97 8.94 20.55 3.17
C ALA A 97 9.94 20.01 4.22
N VAL A 98 9.46 19.15 5.14
CA VAL A 98 10.34 18.51 6.13
C VAL A 98 11.34 17.57 5.45
N ALA A 99 10.89 16.78 4.47
CA ALA A 99 11.75 15.91 3.70
C ALA A 99 12.84 16.69 2.95
N ALA A 100 12.48 17.78 2.27
CA ALA A 100 13.44 18.65 1.60
C ALA A 100 14.45 19.26 2.58
N ASN A 101 14.00 19.75 3.73
CA ASN A 101 14.88 20.34 4.76
C ASN A 101 15.86 19.33 5.38
N LYS A 102 15.50 18.04 5.39
CA LYS A 102 16.29 16.96 5.96
C LYS A 102 17.00 16.11 4.90
N ASN A 103 16.95 16.51 3.63
CA ASN A 103 17.52 15.79 2.49
C ASN A 103 17.02 14.33 2.38
N LEU A 104 15.74 14.10 2.66
CA LEU A 104 15.13 12.77 2.56
C LEU A 104 14.67 12.50 1.12
N SER A 105 15.09 11.37 0.56
CA SER A 105 14.71 10.91 -0.78
C SER A 105 13.36 10.19 -0.77
N VAL A 106 12.95 9.66 0.38
CA VAL A 106 11.69 8.94 0.57
C VAL A 106 11.16 9.11 2.00
N VAL A 107 9.84 9.19 2.15
CA VAL A 107 9.13 9.07 3.42
C VAL A 107 8.08 7.99 3.30
N VAL A 108 8.09 7.07 4.26
CA VAL A 108 7.12 5.96 4.33
C VAL A 108 6.27 6.03 5.59
N ASP A 109 5.20 5.24 5.64
CA ASP A 109 4.40 5.10 6.85
C ASP A 109 5.17 4.37 7.96
N LYS A 110 5.04 4.84 9.20
CA LYS A 110 5.67 4.24 10.38
C LYS A 110 5.31 2.77 10.60
N GLN A 111 4.14 2.32 10.15
CA GLN A 111 3.65 0.95 10.35
C GLN A 111 4.54 -0.13 9.72
N ILE A 112 5.34 0.22 8.72
CA ILE A 112 6.27 -0.73 8.07
C ILE A 112 7.71 -0.67 8.61
N ILE A 113 7.98 0.20 9.58
CA ILE A 113 9.32 0.40 10.12
C ILE A 113 9.53 -0.45 11.37
N ILE A 114 10.54 -1.31 11.33
CA ILE A 114 10.99 -2.10 12.49
C ILE A 114 12.21 -1.43 13.13
N VAL A 115 13.23 -1.09 12.33
CA VAL A 115 14.47 -0.44 12.76
C VAL A 115 14.97 0.48 11.63
N GLY A 116 15.59 1.61 12.00
CA GLY A 116 16.22 2.54 11.07
C GLY A 116 15.29 3.66 10.60
N GLY A 117 15.78 4.46 9.65
CA GLY A 117 15.10 5.64 9.14
C GLY A 117 14.99 6.79 10.16
N GLN A 118 14.61 7.95 9.66
CA GLN A 118 14.42 9.15 10.47
C GLN A 118 12.94 9.39 10.77
N ASP A 119 12.55 9.35 12.05
CA ASP A 119 11.19 9.74 12.47
C ASP A 119 11.02 11.25 12.26
N ILE A 120 10.21 11.65 11.28
CA ILE A 120 9.89 13.06 11.03
C ILE A 120 8.52 13.48 11.58
N THR A 121 7.84 12.62 12.34
CA THR A 121 6.47 12.86 12.83
C THR A 121 6.35 14.18 13.58
N LYS A 122 7.26 14.46 14.51
CA LYS A 122 7.25 15.70 15.30
C LYS A 122 7.48 16.93 14.42
N ASP A 123 8.41 16.84 13.47
CA ASP A 123 8.72 17.94 12.56
C ASP A 123 7.52 18.29 11.67
N VAL A 124 6.82 17.27 11.16
CA VAL A 124 5.60 17.43 10.35
C VAL A 124 4.47 18.02 11.19
N ILE A 125 4.23 17.51 12.40
CA ILE A 125 3.21 18.06 13.30
C ILE A 125 3.51 19.53 13.64
N ASN A 126 4.77 19.86 13.92
CA ASN A 126 5.19 21.23 14.18
C ASN A 126 4.90 22.13 12.97
N MET A 127 5.24 21.69 11.76
CA MET A 127 4.96 22.40 10.51
C MET A 127 3.44 22.61 10.30
N LEU A 128 2.62 21.59 10.59
CA LEU A 128 1.15 21.68 10.49
C LEU A 128 0.55 22.68 11.48
N ASN A 129 1.18 22.85 12.65
CA ASN A 129 0.76 23.79 13.68
C ASN A 129 1.22 25.23 13.42
N GLN A 130 2.15 25.46 12.48
CA GLN A 130 2.59 26.82 12.16
C GLN A 130 1.47 27.62 11.47
N PRO A 131 1.31 28.91 11.83
CA PRO A 131 0.37 29.80 11.16
C PRO A 131 0.87 30.16 9.77
N GLY A 132 -0.06 30.39 8.83
CA GLY A 132 0.26 30.77 7.46
C GLY A 132 0.13 29.64 6.44
N GLN A 133 0.32 29.98 5.16
CA GLN A 133 0.32 29.01 4.08
C GLN A 133 1.65 28.28 4.04
N LEU A 134 1.60 26.95 4.03
CA LEU A 134 2.78 26.15 3.74
C LEU A 134 3.07 26.24 2.24
N VAL A 135 4.33 26.55 1.91
CA VAL A 135 4.77 26.64 0.52
C VAL A 135 5.36 25.29 0.11
N PRO A 136 4.90 24.69 -1.00
CA PRO A 136 5.51 23.49 -1.55
C PRO A 136 7.01 23.71 -1.80
N PRO A 137 7.88 22.73 -1.50
CA PRO A 137 9.27 22.82 -1.91
C PRO A 137 9.37 22.92 -3.44
N VAL A 138 10.26 23.77 -3.94
CA VAL A 138 10.48 23.97 -5.38
C VAL A 138 11.33 22.88 -6.04
N ASN A 139 11.93 21.99 -5.22
CA ASN A 139 12.77 20.90 -5.70
C ASN A 139 12.01 19.58 -5.61
N THR A 140 12.13 18.76 -6.66
CA THR A 140 11.80 17.34 -6.57
C THR A 140 12.81 16.64 -5.68
N PRO A 141 12.40 15.70 -4.82
CA PRO A 141 13.35 14.95 -4.01
C PRO A 141 14.32 14.20 -4.93
N PRO A 142 15.59 14.04 -4.52
CA PRO A 142 16.55 13.27 -5.30
C PRO A 142 16.03 11.83 -5.51
N PRO A 143 16.40 11.16 -6.62
CA PRO A 143 16.08 9.76 -6.81
C PRO A 143 16.50 8.93 -5.60
N SER A 144 15.58 8.13 -5.07
CA SER A 144 15.83 7.29 -3.90
C SER A 144 16.36 5.93 -4.33
N GLU A 145 17.24 5.35 -3.52
CA GLU A 145 17.62 3.93 -3.61
C GLU A 145 16.48 3.00 -3.17
N VAL A 146 15.36 3.57 -2.65
CA VAL A 146 14.12 2.85 -2.38
C VAL A 146 13.20 2.90 -3.60
N GLY A 147 12.97 1.74 -4.18
CA GLY A 147 11.98 1.51 -5.22
C GLY A 147 10.57 1.34 -4.66
N LEU A 148 9.59 1.70 -5.49
CA LEU A 148 8.17 1.53 -5.21
C LEU A 148 7.52 0.72 -6.31
N VAL A 149 6.70 -0.25 -5.91
CA VAL A 149 5.94 -1.07 -6.85
C VAL A 149 4.46 -1.07 -6.47
N ASP A 150 3.59 -0.75 -7.41
CA ASP A 150 2.15 -0.88 -7.24
C ASP A 150 1.72 -2.34 -7.47
N GLN A 151 1.53 -3.05 -6.36
CA GLN A 151 1.10 -4.44 -6.39
C GLN A 151 -0.32 -4.60 -6.97
N GLN A 152 -1.18 -3.58 -6.89
CA GLN A 152 -2.51 -3.63 -7.49
C GLN A 152 -2.40 -3.66 -9.02
N GLN A 153 -1.48 -2.90 -9.61
CA GLN A 153 -1.22 -2.96 -11.05
C GLN A 153 -0.67 -4.33 -11.48
N ILE A 154 0.24 -4.92 -10.71
CA ILE A 154 0.72 -6.29 -10.98
C ILE A 154 -0.42 -7.30 -10.87
N ASN A 155 -1.22 -7.24 -9.81
CA ASN A 155 -2.38 -8.11 -9.61
C ASN A 155 -3.45 -7.92 -10.68
N SER A 156 -3.48 -6.76 -11.34
CA SER A 156 -4.40 -6.46 -12.42
C SER A 156 -4.05 -7.16 -13.74
N LEU A 157 -2.81 -7.67 -13.87
CA LEU A 157 -2.31 -8.29 -15.09
C LEU A 157 -3.11 -9.56 -15.46
N PRO A 158 -3.41 -9.78 -16.76
CA PRO A 158 -4.21 -10.92 -17.21
C PRO A 158 -3.72 -12.27 -16.70
N LYS A 159 -2.40 -12.50 -16.73
CA LYS A 159 -1.80 -13.77 -16.25
C LYS A 159 -1.98 -13.98 -14.75
N VAL A 160 -1.88 -12.93 -13.95
CA VAL A 160 -2.06 -12.98 -12.49
C VAL A 160 -3.52 -13.22 -12.15
N LYS A 161 -4.44 -12.47 -12.81
CA LYS A 161 -5.88 -12.69 -12.68
C LYS A 161 -6.27 -14.12 -13.04
N LYS A 162 -5.72 -14.66 -14.13
CA LYS A 162 -5.99 -16.02 -14.57
C LYS A 162 -5.52 -17.05 -13.54
N ALA A 163 -4.29 -16.95 -13.04
CA ALA A 163 -3.77 -17.87 -12.03
C ALA A 163 -4.62 -17.84 -10.74
N ASN A 164 -5.04 -16.65 -10.29
CA ASN A 164 -5.92 -16.50 -9.15
C ASN A 164 -7.31 -17.11 -9.39
N ALA A 165 -7.88 -16.93 -10.58
CA ALA A 165 -9.15 -17.54 -10.97
C ALA A 165 -9.06 -19.08 -11.01
N ASP A 166 -8.00 -19.61 -11.63
CA ASP A 166 -7.75 -21.05 -11.73
C ASP A 166 -7.58 -21.67 -10.32
N PHE A 167 -6.85 -20.99 -9.41
CA PHE A 167 -6.70 -21.43 -8.02
C PHE A 167 -8.02 -21.41 -7.25
N LEU A 168 -8.83 -20.35 -7.42
CA LEU A 168 -10.15 -20.25 -6.79
C LEU A 168 -11.08 -21.37 -7.26
N GLN A 169 -11.07 -21.67 -8.56
CA GLN A 169 -11.83 -22.77 -9.13
C GLN A 169 -11.36 -24.13 -8.60
N ALA A 170 -10.04 -24.36 -8.53
CA ALA A 170 -9.47 -25.58 -7.95
C ALA A 170 -9.86 -25.76 -6.48
N ARG A 171 -9.81 -24.69 -5.68
CA ARG A 171 -10.24 -24.69 -4.28
C ARG A 171 -11.72 -25.05 -4.16
N GLN A 172 -12.58 -24.48 -5.01
CA GLN A 172 -14.01 -24.76 -4.97
C GLN A 172 -14.32 -26.21 -5.33
N ALA A 173 -13.63 -26.78 -6.33
CA ALA A 173 -13.76 -28.19 -6.69
C ALA A 173 -13.30 -29.11 -5.55
N LEU A 174 -12.15 -28.83 -4.93
CA LEU A 174 -11.66 -29.57 -3.76
C LEU A 174 -12.61 -29.47 -2.57
N GLN A 175 -13.25 -28.32 -2.35
CA GLN A 175 -14.21 -28.13 -1.27
C GLN A 175 -15.47 -28.99 -1.47
N SER A 176 -15.98 -29.07 -2.71
CA SER A 176 -17.09 -29.96 -3.04
C SER A 176 -16.72 -31.44 -2.84
N GLN A 177 -15.51 -31.82 -3.22
CA GLN A 177 -14.99 -33.18 -2.99
C GLN A 177 -14.88 -33.49 -1.50
N LEU A 178 -14.34 -32.56 -0.71
CA LEU A 178 -14.24 -32.68 0.75
C LEU A 178 -15.63 -32.90 1.37
N ASN A 179 -16.61 -32.06 1.05
CA ASN A 179 -17.97 -32.18 1.57
C ASN A 179 -18.59 -33.56 1.26
N GLY A 180 -18.38 -34.07 0.03
CA GLY A 180 -18.82 -35.42 -0.35
C GLY A 180 -18.10 -36.53 0.41
N GLN A 181 -16.80 -36.39 0.66
CA GLN A 181 -15.99 -37.40 1.37
C GLN A 181 -16.23 -37.42 2.88
N LEU A 182 -16.64 -36.31 3.49
CA LEU A 182 -16.93 -36.23 4.93
C LEU A 182 -18.33 -36.75 5.29
N ALA A 183 -19.25 -36.86 4.32
CA ALA A 183 -20.62 -37.30 4.54
C ALA A 183 -20.66 -38.71 5.17
N GLY A 184 -21.38 -38.84 6.29
CA GLY A 184 -21.54 -40.12 7.00
C GLY A 184 -20.28 -40.65 7.70
N LYS A 185 -19.20 -39.87 7.79
CA LYS A 185 -17.96 -40.28 8.48
C LYS A 185 -17.88 -39.75 9.91
N THR A 186 -17.20 -40.50 10.78
CA THR A 186 -16.91 -40.11 12.16
C THR A 186 -15.70 -39.18 12.26
N ALA A 187 -15.53 -38.46 13.37
CA ALA A 187 -14.45 -37.49 13.56
C ALA A 187 -13.04 -38.05 13.28
N ASP A 188 -12.76 -39.29 13.69
CA ASP A 188 -11.45 -39.92 13.45
C ASP A 188 -11.22 -40.31 11.99
N GLN A 189 -12.29 -40.63 11.25
CA GLN A 189 -12.22 -40.89 9.81
C GLN A 189 -12.11 -39.59 8.99
N GLN A 190 -12.59 -38.47 9.53
CA GLN A 190 -12.55 -37.16 8.87
C GLN A 190 -11.15 -36.52 8.94
N LYS A 191 -10.41 -36.71 10.03
CA LYS A 191 -9.04 -36.16 10.21
C LYS A 191 -8.10 -36.40 9.01
N PRO A 192 -7.88 -37.64 8.52
CA PRO A 192 -6.98 -37.87 7.38
C PRO A 192 -7.50 -37.26 6.07
N ILE A 193 -8.83 -37.14 5.91
CA ILE A 193 -9.45 -36.54 4.73
C ILE A 193 -9.19 -35.02 4.70
N ILE A 194 -9.36 -34.35 5.84
CA ILE A 194 -9.07 -32.92 5.98
C ILE A 194 -7.58 -32.65 5.78
N ALA A 195 -6.69 -33.50 6.33
CA ALA A 195 -5.25 -33.37 6.11
C ALA A 195 -4.87 -33.50 4.62
N SER A 196 -5.44 -34.49 3.92
CA SER A 196 -5.25 -34.67 2.47
C SER A 196 -5.77 -33.47 1.67
N PHE A 197 -6.95 -32.95 2.01
CA PHE A 197 -7.49 -31.74 1.40
C PHE A 197 -6.56 -30.53 1.58
N ASN A 198 -6.04 -30.30 2.78
CA ASN A 198 -5.10 -29.20 3.04
C ASN A 198 -3.81 -29.35 2.23
N GLN A 199 -3.30 -30.58 2.11
CA GLN A 199 -2.13 -30.89 1.29
C GLN A 199 -2.41 -30.60 -0.19
N GLN A 200 -3.52 -31.10 -0.74
CA GLN A 200 -3.92 -30.85 -2.12
C GLN A 200 -4.11 -29.36 -2.39
N LEU A 201 -4.70 -28.62 -1.46
CA LEU A 201 -4.86 -27.17 -1.59
C LEU A 201 -3.50 -26.45 -1.63
N SER A 202 -2.55 -26.85 -0.77
CA SER A 202 -1.18 -26.32 -0.79
C SER A 202 -0.46 -26.66 -2.10
N ASP A 203 -0.64 -27.88 -2.63
CA ASP A 203 -0.05 -28.31 -3.90
C ASP A 203 -0.64 -27.52 -5.08
N GLN A 204 -1.95 -27.26 -5.09
CA GLN A 204 -2.58 -26.39 -6.08
C GLN A 204 -2.08 -24.95 -5.97
N GLN A 205 -1.91 -24.43 -4.75
CA GLN A 205 -1.34 -23.10 -4.54
C GLN A 205 0.07 -23.00 -5.12
N LYS A 206 0.94 -23.97 -4.80
CA LYS A 206 2.29 -24.04 -5.35
C LYS A 206 2.28 -24.16 -6.86
N LYS A 207 1.45 -25.03 -7.41
CA LYS A 207 1.39 -25.27 -8.86
C LYS A 207 0.90 -24.05 -9.64
N LEU A 208 -0.12 -23.36 -9.14
CA LEU A 208 -0.83 -22.31 -9.88
C LEU A 208 -0.29 -20.92 -9.57
N LEU A 209 0.10 -20.64 -8.32
CA LEU A 209 0.51 -19.31 -7.89
C LEU A 209 2.03 -19.14 -7.78
N GLN A 210 2.79 -20.19 -7.39
CA GLN A 210 4.24 -20.05 -7.23
C GLN A 210 4.96 -19.56 -8.49
N PRO A 211 4.66 -20.05 -9.71
CA PRO A 211 5.33 -19.54 -10.91
C PRO A 211 5.06 -18.05 -11.16
N ILE A 212 3.90 -17.55 -10.74
CA ILE A 212 3.54 -16.12 -10.85
C ILE A 212 4.29 -15.31 -9.81
N VAL A 213 4.41 -15.82 -8.58
CA VAL A 213 5.20 -15.21 -7.51
C VAL A 213 6.67 -15.13 -7.93
N ASP A 214 7.27 -16.24 -8.34
CA ASP A 214 8.67 -16.32 -8.76
C ASP A 214 8.97 -15.37 -9.93
N ALA A 215 8.07 -15.30 -10.92
CA ALA A 215 8.21 -14.38 -12.04
C ALA A 215 8.15 -12.91 -11.59
N THR A 216 7.25 -12.60 -10.65
CA THR A 216 7.09 -11.25 -10.09
C THR A 216 8.31 -10.84 -9.27
N GLU A 217 8.78 -11.70 -8.36
CA GLU A 217 9.99 -11.48 -7.57
C GLU A 217 11.21 -11.29 -8.47
N LYS A 218 11.35 -12.10 -9.52
CA LYS A 218 12.45 -11.96 -10.48
C LYS A 218 12.36 -10.65 -11.26
N ALA A 219 11.17 -10.24 -11.70
CA ALA A 219 10.97 -8.98 -12.40
C ALA A 219 11.32 -7.78 -11.50
N ILE A 220 10.87 -7.78 -10.25
CA ILE A 220 11.21 -6.76 -9.25
C ILE A 220 12.71 -6.75 -8.98
N SER A 221 13.31 -7.91 -8.70
CA SER A 221 14.75 -8.04 -8.41
C SER A 221 15.63 -7.56 -9.57
N ASN A 222 15.30 -7.92 -10.80
CA ASN A 222 16.03 -7.47 -11.98
C ASN A 222 15.90 -5.96 -12.18
N THR A 223 14.70 -5.41 -11.99
CA THR A 223 14.45 -3.97 -12.09
C THR A 223 15.23 -3.22 -11.02
N ALA A 224 15.19 -3.69 -9.78
CA ALA A 224 15.94 -3.13 -8.66
C ALA A 224 17.45 -3.10 -8.97
N LYS A 225 18.03 -4.22 -9.41
CA LYS A 225 19.45 -4.29 -9.81
C LYS A 225 19.79 -3.32 -10.94
N SER A 226 18.94 -3.26 -11.98
CA SER A 226 19.18 -2.39 -13.14
C SER A 226 19.17 -0.90 -12.80
N LYS A 227 18.47 -0.52 -11.72
CA LYS A 227 18.32 0.85 -11.25
C LYS A 227 19.13 1.15 -9.98
N ASN A 228 19.97 0.21 -9.54
CA ASN A 228 20.76 0.31 -8.30
C ASN A 228 19.90 0.62 -7.06
N LEU A 229 18.74 -0.03 -6.94
CA LEU A 229 17.85 0.09 -5.79
C LEU A 229 18.24 -0.91 -4.70
N LEU A 230 18.31 -0.44 -3.45
CA LEU A 230 18.61 -1.28 -2.27
C LEU A 230 17.39 -2.06 -1.77
N LEU A 231 16.20 -1.48 -1.90
CA LEU A 231 14.95 -2.05 -1.41
C LEU A 231 13.82 -1.68 -2.38
N VAL A 232 12.84 -2.57 -2.54
CA VAL A 232 11.57 -2.24 -3.20
C VAL A 232 10.44 -2.52 -2.22
N ILE A 233 9.60 -1.52 -1.98
CA ILE A 233 8.41 -1.64 -1.12
C ILE A 233 7.12 -1.48 -1.92
N ASP A 234 6.02 -1.95 -1.35
CA ASP A 234 4.70 -1.71 -1.92
C ASP A 234 4.37 -0.20 -1.87
N ALA A 235 3.90 0.34 -2.99
CA ALA A 235 3.60 1.76 -3.18
C ALA A 235 2.52 2.29 -2.21
N THR A 236 1.69 1.44 -1.62
CA THR A 236 0.71 1.83 -0.59
C THR A 236 1.35 2.36 0.68
N ASN A 237 2.62 2.04 0.94
CA ASN A 237 3.37 2.53 2.09
C ASN A 237 4.12 3.85 1.80
N ARG A 238 4.11 4.34 0.54
CA ARG A 238 4.74 5.61 0.17
C ARG A 238 3.90 6.77 0.71
N VAL A 239 4.56 7.67 1.41
CA VAL A 239 4.01 8.98 1.77
C VAL A 239 4.62 10.11 0.92
N TYR A 240 5.93 10.04 0.63
CA TYR A 240 6.62 11.02 -0.22
C TYR A 240 7.86 10.41 -0.89
N GLY A 241 8.23 10.91 -2.07
CA GLY A 241 9.46 10.50 -2.77
C GLY A 241 9.48 9.03 -3.23
N GLY A 242 10.67 8.46 -3.32
CA GLY A 242 10.90 7.11 -3.82
C GLY A 242 11.01 7.01 -5.35
N THR A 243 11.57 5.90 -5.84
CA THR A 243 11.70 5.62 -7.28
C THR A 243 10.59 4.67 -7.72
N ASP A 244 9.59 5.17 -8.44
CA ASP A 244 8.51 4.32 -8.97
C ASP A 244 9.03 3.41 -10.10
N VAL A 245 8.98 2.10 -9.87
CA VAL A 245 9.42 1.06 -10.82
C VAL A 245 8.26 0.22 -11.35
N THR A 246 7.02 0.60 -11.05
CA THR A 246 5.82 -0.16 -11.40
C THR A 246 5.75 -0.48 -12.89
N ALA A 247 5.94 0.53 -13.74
CA ALA A 247 5.85 0.36 -15.19
C ALA A 247 6.94 -0.59 -15.73
N ASP A 248 8.13 -0.56 -15.14
CA ASP A 248 9.25 -1.42 -15.55
C ASP A 248 9.00 -2.88 -15.14
N VAL A 249 8.49 -3.10 -13.93
CA VAL A 249 8.10 -4.42 -13.44
C VAL A 249 6.93 -4.99 -14.24
N VAL A 250 5.90 -4.18 -14.49
CA VAL A 250 4.74 -4.56 -15.32
C VAL A 250 5.19 -4.99 -16.71
N ARG A 251 6.09 -4.22 -17.35
CA ARG A 251 6.63 -4.56 -18.67
C ARG A 251 7.43 -5.86 -18.66
N ALA A 252 8.23 -6.10 -17.62
CA ALA A 252 8.98 -7.35 -17.44
C ALA A 252 8.06 -8.57 -17.18
N LEU A 253 6.79 -8.32 -16.86
CA LEU A 253 5.76 -9.35 -16.62
C LEU A 253 4.77 -9.49 -17.77
N GLN A 254 4.90 -8.77 -18.88
CA GLN A 254 4.03 -8.96 -20.04
C GLN A 254 4.47 -10.12 -20.93
#